data_AF-D2ZUZ0-F1
#
_entry.id   AF-D2ZUZ0-F1
#
_cell.length_a   1.000
_cell.length_b   1.000
_cell.length_c   1.000
_cell.angle_alpha   90.00
_cell.angle_beta   90.00
_cell.angle_gamma   90.00
#
_symmetry.space_group_name_H-M   'P 1'
#
loop_
_entity.id
_entity.type
_entity.pdbx_description
1 polymer ?
#
loop_
_entity_poly.entity_id
_entity_poly.type
_entity_poly.pdbx_seq_one_letter_code
_entity_poly.pdbx_strand_id
1 'polypeptide(L)' 'MNKCRKAAYLLSKKQDETRLTVPERVFLGSHLLICPHCREYKKQLDLIHKAMKKMF' A
#
# COMPACT_ATOMS: atom_id res chain seq x y z
N MET A 1 12.11 3.66 10.53
CA MET A 1 10.85 3.02 11.02
C MET A 1 9.59 3.85 10.75
N ASN A 2 9.55 5.18 10.97
CA ASN A 2 8.31 5.97 10.77
C ASN A 2 7.78 6.02 9.32
N LYS A 3 8.67 6.02 8.30
CA LYS A 3 8.28 6.10 6.89
C LYS A 3 7.61 4.81 6.38
N CYS A 4 8.08 3.64 6.82
CA CYS A 4 7.49 2.35 6.47
C CYS A 4 6.08 2.19 7.09
N ARG A 5 5.90 2.66 8.33
CA ARG A 5 4.58 2.67 9.00
C ARG A 5 3.60 3.58 8.27
N LYS A 6 4.04 4.77 7.84
CA LYS A 6 3.25 5.67 6.99
C LYS A 6 2.91 5.01 5.65
N ALA A 7 3.85 4.34 5.00
CA ALA A 7 3.59 3.65 3.74
C ALA A 7 2.56 2.50 3.91
N ALA A 8 2.65 1.72 4.99
CA ALA A 8 1.68 0.69 5.32
C ALA A 8 0.28 1.28 5.57
N TYR A 9 0.20 2.39 6.31
CA TYR A 9 -1.07 3.11 6.54
C TYR A 9 -1.71 3.58 5.23
N LEU A 10 -0.92 4.18 4.33
CA LEU A 10 -1.39 4.63 3.03
C LEU A 10 -1.81 3.47 2.10
N LEU A 11 -1.15 2.31 2.21
CA LEU A 11 -1.55 1.09 1.49
C LEU A 11 -2.91 0.59 1.96
N SER A 12 -3.16 0.55 3.27
CA SER A 12 -4.46 0.18 3.85
C SER A 12 -5.54 1.20 3.47
N LYS A 13 -5.24 2.50 3.61
CA LYS A 13 -6.16 3.59 3.22
C LYS A 13 -6.59 3.47 1.75
N LYS A 14 -5.68 3.04 0.86
CA LYS A 14 -5.99 2.80 -0.55
C LYS A 14 -6.95 1.61 -0.77
N GLN A 15 -6.90 0.62 0.12
CA GLN A 15 -7.73 -0.59 0.07
C GLN A 15 -9.15 -0.34 0.57
N ASP A 16 -9.32 0.49 1.60
CA ASP A 16 -10.62 0.96 2.11
C ASP A 16 -11.29 2.01 1.18
N GLU A 17 -11.05 1.91 -0.13
CA GLU A 17 -11.57 2.80 -1.19
C GLU A 17 -11.32 4.31 -0.99
N THR A 18 -10.50 4.69 0.00
CA THR A 18 -10.20 6.08 0.28
C THR A 18 -9.17 6.58 -0.73
N ARG A 19 -9.55 7.60 -1.51
CA ARG A 19 -8.64 8.23 -2.47
C ARG A 19 -7.43 8.80 -1.73
N LEU A 20 -6.25 8.24 -2.03
CA LEU A 20 -4.98 8.84 -1.65
C LEU A 20 -4.85 10.21 -2.31
N THR A 21 -4.43 11.21 -1.54
CA THR A 21 -4.09 12.52 -2.11
C THR A 21 -2.87 12.37 -3.02
N VAL A 22 -2.77 13.19 -4.07
CA VAL A 22 -1.64 13.21 -5.03
C VAL A 22 -0.25 13.09 -4.36
N PRO A 23 0.09 13.88 -3.31
CA PRO A 23 1.38 13.75 -2.63
C PRO A 23 1.57 12.41 -1.90
N GLU A 24 0.50 11.82 -1.36
CA GLU A 24 0.57 10.51 -0.69
C GLU A 24 0.89 9.40 -1.70
N ARG A 25 0.31 9.47 -2.90
CA ARG A 25 0.57 8.53 -3.98
C ARG A 25 2.03 8.61 -4.48
N VAL A 26 2.56 9.82 -4.64
CA VAL A 26 3.96 10.03 -5.06
C VAL A 26 4.93 9.54 -3.99
N PHE A 27 4.69 9.87 -2.72
CA PHE A 27 5.49 9.36 -1.60
C PHE A 27 5.47 7.83 -1.52
N LEU A 28 4.30 7.21 -1.68
CA LEU A 28 4.16 5.76 -1.67
C LEU A 28 4.98 5.13 -2.81
N GLY A 29 4.87 5.69 -4.02
CA GLY A 29 5.60 5.22 -5.19
C GLY A 29 7.11 5.29 -4.98
N SER A 30 7.63 6.44 -4.55
CA SER A 30 9.07 6.62 -4.30
C SER A 30 9.57 5.72 -3.17
N HIS A 31 8.80 5.56 -2.10
CA HIS A 31 9.19 4.69 -0.98
C HIS A 31 9.22 3.21 -1.37
N LEU A 32 8.29 2.74 -2.19
CA LEU A 32 8.25 1.35 -2.68
C LEU A 32 9.39 1.01 -3.67
N LEU A 33 10.02 2.03 -4.26
CA LEU A 33 11.23 1.87 -5.07
C LEU A 33 12.46 1.69 -4.19
N ILE A 34 12.52 2.39 -3.06
CA ILE A 34 13.69 2.40 -2.15
C ILE A 34 13.62 1.26 -1.11
N CYS A 35 12.42 0.88 -0.67
CA CYS A 35 12.21 -0.05 0.43
C CYS A 35 11.66 -1.40 -0.08
N PRO A 36 12.46 -2.48 -0.08
CA PRO A 36 12.01 -3.79 -0.53
C PRO A 36 10.94 -4.40 0.40
N HIS A 37 11.03 -4.17 1.71
CA HIS A 37 10.03 -4.66 2.68
C HIS A 37 8.62 -4.11 2.39
N CYS A 38 8.50 -2.80 2.14
CA CYS A 38 7.21 -2.21 1.81
C CYS A 38 6.67 -2.71 0.45
N ARG A 39 7.56 -3.04 -0.49
CA ARG A 39 7.19 -3.63 -1.78
C ARG A 39 6.62 -5.03 -1.61
N GLU A 40 7.24 -5.86 -0.77
CA GLU A 40 6.74 -7.21 -0.46
C GLU A 40 5.41 -7.16 0.28
N TYR A 41 5.31 -6.31 1.30
CA TYR A 41 4.07 -6.07 2.03
C TYR A 41 2.91 -5.65 1.10
N LYS A 42 3.18 -4.75 0.14
CA LYS A 42 2.20 -4.38 -0.89
C LYS A 42 1.74 -5.58 -1.72
N LYS A 43 2.66 -6.49 -2.11
CA LYS A 43 2.29 -7.70 -2.87
C LYS A 43 1.38 -8.61 -2.03
N GLN A 44 1.71 -8.84 -0.77
CA GLN A 44 0.87 -9.65 0.12
C GLN A 44 -0.52 -9.05 0.27
N LEU A 45 -0.60 -7.73 0.47
CA LEU A 45 -1.87 -7.01 0.55
C LEU A 45 -2.69 -7.13 -0.75
N ASP A 46 -2.06 -7.00 -1.92
CA ASP A 46 -2.72 -7.16 -3.23
C ASP A 46 -3.27 -8.59 -3.42
N LEU A 47 -2.54 -9.61 -2.97
CA LEU A 47 -2.99 -11.00 -2.99
C LEU A 47 -4.22 -11.21 -2.11
N ILE A 48 -4.19 -10.69 -0.87
CA ILE A 48 -5.33 -10.77 0.05
C ILE A 48 -6.55 -10.07 -0.56
N HIS A 49 -6.36 -8.87 -1.10
CA HIS A 49 -7.44 -8.09 -1.69
C HIS A 49 -8.05 -8.75 -2.93
N LYS A 50 -7.20 -9.33 -3.79
CA LYS A 50 -7.65 -10.14 -4.94
C LYS A 50 -8.41 -11.39 -4.51
N ALA A 51 -7.95 -12.07 -3.46
CA ALA A 51 -8.64 -13.23 -2.92
C ALA A 51 -10.01 -12.84 -2.34
N MET A 52 -10.09 -11.76 -1.56
CA MET A 52 -11.35 -11.22 -1.03
C MET A 52 -12.31 -10.83 -2.15
N LYS A 53 -11.84 -10.12 -3.18
CA LYS A 53 -12.65 -9.74 -4.34
C LYS A 53 -13.11 -10.93 -5.20
N LYS A 54 -12.44 -12.09 -5.11
CA LYS A 54 -12.84 -13.31 -5.82
C LYS A 54 -13.85 -14.14 -5.02
N MET A 55 -13.92 -13.94 -3.71
CA MET A 55 -14.84 -14.66 -2.81
C MET A 55 -16.22 -14.00 -2.70
N PHE A 56 -16.34 -12.71 -3.00
CA PHE A 56 -17.60 -11.97 -3.14
C PHE A 56 -17.90 -11.72 -4.62
#